data_AF-X1DVZ2-F1
#
_entry.id   AF-X1DVZ2-F1
#
_cell.length_a   1.000
_cell.length_b   1.000
_cell.length_c   1.000
_cell.angle_alpha   90.00
_cell.angle_beta   90.00
_cell.angle_gamma   90.00
#
_symmetry.space_group_name_H-M   'P 1'
#
loop_
_entity.id
_entity.type
_entity.pdbx_description
1 polymer ?
#
loop_
_entity_poly.entity_id
_entity_poly.type
_entity_poly.pdbx_seq_one_letter_code
_entity_poly.pdbx_strand_id
1 'polypeptide(L)' 'MKYYSYFPGCSTEATASPLGLSVLPVAKELDMDLIELEDWNCCGSSPYGSVDKLEANSRC' A
#
# COMPACT_ATOMS: atom_id res chain seq x y z
N MET A 1 -13.01 -5.80 18.37
CA MET A 1 -12.60 -4.87 17.30
C MET A 1 -11.15 -4.47 17.55
N LYS A 2 -10.24 -4.77 16.61
CA LYS A 2 -8.81 -4.40 16.72
C LYS A 2 -8.54 -3.21 15.80
N TYR A 3 -7.75 -2.26 16.28
CA TYR A 3 -7.37 -1.06 15.52
C TYR A 3 -5.93 -1.20 15.01
N TYR A 4 -5.71 -0.85 13.74
CA TYR A 4 -4.40 -0.80 13.11
C TYR A 4 -4.23 0.48 12.30
N SER A 5 -3.01 1.03 12.31
CA SER A 5 -2.61 2.04 11.34
C SER A 5 -2.44 1.41 9.96
N TYR A 6 -3.05 2.03 8.96
CA TYR A 6 -3.07 1.59 7.58
C TYR A 6 -2.11 2.43 6.72
N PHE A 7 -1.17 1.75 6.10
CA PHE A 7 -0.25 2.31 5.12
C PHE A 7 -0.66 1.78 3.74
N PRO A 8 -1.27 2.58 2.86
CA PRO A 8 -1.61 2.13 1.52
C PRO A 8 -0.33 1.96 0.69
N GLY A 9 0.55 2.95 0.72
CA GLY A 9 1.76 2.95 -0.09
C GLY A 9 1.48 3.21 -1.57
N CYS A 10 2.53 3.57 -2.32
CA CYS A 10 2.41 3.99 -3.71
C CYS A 10 1.84 2.90 -4.63
N SER A 11 2.21 1.63 -4.43
CA SER A 11 1.74 0.54 -5.30
C SER A 11 0.23 0.38 -5.26
N THR A 12 -0.39 0.41 -4.08
CA THR A 12 -1.86 0.23 -3.96
C THR A 12 -2.64 1.48 -4.35
N GLU A 13 -1.98 2.64 -4.49
CA GLU A 13 -2.60 3.82 -5.10
C GLU A 13 -2.49 3.81 -6.63
N ALA A 14 -1.52 3.08 -7.18
CA ALA A 14 -1.27 3.00 -8.62
C ALA A 14 -1.69 1.64 -9.20
N THR A 15 -0.71 0.80 -9.55
CA THR A 15 -0.91 -0.44 -10.34
C THR A 15 -1.64 -1.54 -9.56
N ALA A 16 -1.55 -1.53 -8.23
CA ALA A 16 -2.26 -2.44 -7.34
C ALA A 16 -3.52 -1.82 -6.70
N SER A 17 -4.13 -0.81 -7.34
CA SER A 17 -5.38 -0.20 -6.86
C SER A 17 -6.52 -1.17 -6.56
N PRO A 18 -6.71 -2.31 -7.26
CA PRO A 18 -7.72 -3.29 -6.86
C PRO A 18 -7.47 -3.87 -5.47
N LEU A 19 -6.21 -4.03 -5.05
CA LEU A 19 -5.86 -4.47 -3.70
C LEU A 19 -6.30 -3.45 -2.66
N GLY A 20 -5.99 -2.16 -2.87
CA GLY A 20 -6.40 -1.06 -2.00
C GLY A 20 -7.92 -0.95 -1.86
N LEU A 21 -8.67 -1.17 -2.94
CA LEU A 21 -10.14 -1.18 -2.91
C LEU A 21 -10.70 -2.38 -2.13
N SER A 22 -10.05 -3.55 -2.23
CA SER A 22 -10.52 -4.78 -1.59
C SER A 22 -10.16 -4.90 -0.10
N VAL A 23 -9.10 -4.21 0.36
CA VAL A 23 -8.61 -4.40 1.74
C VAL A 23 -9.55 -3.82 2.80
N LEU A 24 -10.17 -2.67 2.53
CA LEU A 24 -11.09 -2.01 3.46
C LEU A 24 -12.36 -2.84 3.77
N PRO A 25 -13.09 -3.38 2.78
CA PRO A 25 -14.24 -4.24 3.07
C PRO A 25 -13.83 -5.55 3.74
N VAL A 26 -12.70 -6.15 3.34
CA VAL A 26 -12.20 -7.39 3.99
C VAL A 26 -11.84 -7.15 5.45
N ALA A 27 -11.19 -6.03 5.77
CA ALA A 27 -10.84 -5.68 7.15
C ALA A 27 -12.09 -5.52 8.03
N LYS A 28 -13.17 -4.94 7.48
CA LYS A 28 -14.44 -4.80 8.18
C LYS A 28 -15.05 -6.15 8.56
N GLU A 29 -15.02 -7.13 7.66
CA GLU A 29 -15.51 -8.50 7.94
C GLU A 29 -14.66 -9.24 8.98
N LEU A 30 -13.42 -8.80 9.21
CA LEU A 30 -12.50 -9.36 10.21
C LEU A 30 -12.53 -8.61 11.55
N ASP A 31 -13.50 -7.72 11.77
CA ASP A 31 -13.59 -6.84 12.95
C ASP A 31 -12.30 -6.00 13.17
N MET A 32 -11.68 -5.57 12.07
CA MET A 32 -10.51 -4.71 12.04
C MET A 32 -10.89 -3.29 11.59
N ASP A 33 -10.39 -2.30 12.33
CA ASP A 33 -10.49 -0.89 11.97
C ASP A 33 -9.13 -0.41 11.44
N LEU A 34 -9.10 0.03 10.18
CA LEU A 34 -7.91 0.47 9.47
C LEU A 34 -7.94 2.00 9.36
N ILE A 35 -7.10 2.69 10.13
CA ILE A 35 -7.00 4.16 10.05
C ILE A 35 -5.77 4.50 9.23
N GLU A 36 -5.99 5.16 8.10
CA GLU A 36 -4.92 5.60 7.23
C GLU A 36 -3.97 6.58 7.95
N LEU A 37 -2.66 6.36 7.79
CA LEU A 37 -1.64 7.24 8.32
C LEU A 37 -1.65 8.58 7.57
N GLU A 38 -1.74 9.69 8.30
CA GLU A 38 -1.58 11.02 7.71
C GLU A 38 -0.14 11.23 7.23
N ASP A 39 0.02 11.82 6.05
CA ASP A 39 1.31 12.22 5.47
C ASP A 39 2.34 11.07 5.40
N TRP A 40 1.86 9.85 5.08
CA TRP A 40 2.76 8.73 4.84
C TRP A 40 3.62 9.01 3.60
N ASN A 41 4.85 8.51 3.63
CA ASN A 41 5.83 8.67 2.56
C ASN A 41 6.25 7.32 2.01
N CYS A 42 6.84 7.31 0.82
CA CYS A 42 7.31 6.09 0.16
C CYS A 42 8.20 5.25 1.10
N CYS A 43 7.91 3.95 1.20
CA CYS A 43 8.67 3.01 2.04
C CYS A 43 10.09 2.72 1.52
N GLY A 44 10.44 3.23 0.33
CA GLY A 44 11.76 3.04 -0.29
C GLY A 44 11.98 1.67 -0.92
N SER A 45 10.92 0.86 -1.07
CA SER A 45 11.01 -0.41 -1.77
C SER A 45 11.18 -0.21 -3.27
N SER A 46 12.24 -0.78 -3.84
CA SER A 46 12.41 -0.89 -5.29
C SER A 46 11.63 -2.10 -5.81
N PRO A 47 11.06 -2.06 -7.03
CA PRO A 47 10.44 -3.23 -7.62
C PRO A 47 11.43 -4.41 -7.65
N TYR A 48 11.00 -5.55 -7.10
CA TYR A 48 11.83 -6.74 -6.77
C TYR A 48 12.64 -7.35 -7.95
N GLY A 49 12.45 -6.86 -9.19
CA GLY A 49 13.09 -7.41 -10.40
C GLY A 49 13.76 -6.40 -11.34
N SER A 50 13.88 -5.12 -10.97
CA SER A 50 14.45 -4.10 -11.86
C SER A 50 15.98 -4.18 -11.89
N VAL A 51 16.53 -4.84 -12.92
CA VAL A 51 17.96 -4.74 -13.29
C VAL A 51 18.29 -3.44 -14.03
N ASP A 52 17.25 -2.78 -14.56
CA ASP A 52 17.34 -1.48 -15.19
C ASP A 52 17.30 -0.38 -14.12
N LYS A 53 18.27 0.55 -14.16
CA LYS A 53 18.42 1.61 -13.15
C LYS A 53 17.30 2.65 -13.20
N LEU A 54 16.65 2.85 -14.35
CA LEU A 54 15.53 3.76 -14.48
C LEU A 54 14.28 3.12 -13.89
N GLU A 55 14.07 1.82 -14.13
CA GLU A 55 12.96 1.06 -13.53
C GLU A 55 13.17 0.77 -12.04
N ALA A 56 14.42 0.73 -11.54
CA ALA A 56 14.67 0.57 -10.11
C ALA A 56 14.34 1.84 -9.30
N ASN A 57 14.40 2.98 -9.97
CA ASN A 57 14.10 4.30 -9.41
C ASN A 57 12.76 4.84 -9.90
N SER A 58 12.03 4.09 -10.74
CA SER A 58 10.68 4.47 -11.10
C SER A 58 9.88 4.39 -9.81
N ARG A 59 9.26 5.51 -9.44
CA ARG A 59 8.29 5.54 -8.34
C ARG A 59 7.29 4.43 -8.65
N CYS A 60 7.11 3.50 -7.71
CA CYS A 60 5.95 2.60 -7.75
C CYS A 60 4.68 3.39 -8.04
#